data_AF-A0A840PTM7-F1
#
_entry.id   AF-A0A840PTM7-F1
#
_cell.length_a   1.000
_cell.length_b   1.000
_cell.length_c   1.000
_cell.angle_alpha   90.00
_cell.angle_beta   90.00
_cell.angle_gamma   90.00
#
_symmetry.space_group_name_H-M   'P 1'
#
loop_
_entity.id
_entity.type
_entity.pdbx_description
1 polymer ?
#
loop_
_entity_poly.entity_id
_entity_poly.type
_entity_poly.pdbx_seq_one_letter_code
_entity_poly.pdbx_strand_id
1 'polypeptide(L)'
;MFALVRRADLAEVIGAALAAKASGRGVRPIAVELGRPVETVRGWLRRFGGRAELVRARFTVLLVDVGVDPVPPAPAATAFGDAVAAVFGASVAAASRWPDVGKVSPWRMACAASGGRLLAPSWP
;
A
#
# COMPACT_ATOMS: atom_id res chain seq x y z
N MET A 1 3.76 -1.89 16.53
CA MET A 1 4.24 -0.83 15.60
C MET A 1 4.69 -1.52 14.31
N PHE A 2 4.26 -1.07 13.12
CA PHE A 2 4.68 -1.67 11.84
C PHE A 2 5.51 -0.67 11.02
N ALA A 3 6.70 -1.07 10.60
CA ALA A 3 7.62 -0.26 9.82
C ALA A 3 8.15 -1.04 8.62
N LEU A 4 8.41 -0.34 7.52
CA LEU A 4 9.05 -0.93 6.35
C LEU A 4 10.56 -0.98 6.54
N VAL A 5 11.21 -1.96 5.92
CA VAL A 5 12.66 -2.14 5.94
C VAL A 5 13.36 -0.84 5.53
N ARG A 6 14.27 -0.37 6.39
CA ARG A 6 15.06 0.86 6.21
C ARG A 6 14.20 2.13 6.09
N ARG A 7 13.03 2.17 6.75
CA ARG A 7 12.20 3.36 6.90
C ARG A 7 11.98 3.64 8.39
N ALA A 8 12.18 4.89 8.79
CA ALA A 8 11.90 5.35 10.15
C ALA A 8 10.40 5.59 10.38
N ASP A 9 9.67 5.90 9.31
CA ASP A 9 8.25 6.18 9.35
C ASP A 9 7.38 4.92 9.38
N LEU A 10 6.27 5.01 10.11
CA LEU A 10 5.28 3.96 10.22
C LEU A 10 4.69 3.62 8.85
N ALA A 11 4.36 2.35 8.67
CA ALA A 11 3.69 1.86 7.46
C ALA A 11 2.42 2.66 7.15
N GLU A 12 1.69 3.11 8.18
CA GLU A 12 0.48 3.92 8.04
C GLU A 12 0.75 5.33 7.52
N VAL A 13 1.84 5.98 7.93
CA VAL A 13 2.23 7.31 7.45
C VAL A 13 2.68 7.23 5.99
N ILE A 14 3.51 6.24 5.67
CA ILE A 14 3.94 5.99 4.30
C ILE A 14 2.73 5.65 3.42
N GLY A 15 1.86 4.77 3.91
CA GLY A 15 0.64 4.34 3.25
C GLY A 15 -0.34 5.49 2.96
N ALA A 16 -0.51 6.41 3.90
CA ALA A 16 -1.30 7.63 3.67
C ALA A 16 -0.75 8.46 2.50
N ALA A 17 0.58 8.58 2.37
CA ALA A 17 1.20 9.23 1.21
C ALA A 17 0.90 8.50 -0.11
N LEU A 18 0.93 7.16 -0.09
CA LEU A 18 0.59 6.34 -1.27
C LEU A 18 -0.87 6.52 -1.67
N ALA A 19 -1.81 6.43 -0.71
CA ALA A 19 -3.23 6.65 -0.95
C ALA A 19 -3.50 8.04 -1.54
N ALA A 20 -2.90 9.08 -0.96
CA ALA A 20 -3.05 10.45 -1.43
C ALA A 20 -2.47 10.64 -2.84
N LYS A 21 -1.34 10.01 -3.16
CA LYS A 21 -0.79 10.05 -4.52
C LYS A 21 -1.69 9.33 -5.52
N ALA A 22 -2.26 8.17 -5.15
CA ALA A 22 -3.19 7.43 -5.98
C ALA A 22 -4.49 8.20 -6.25
N SER A 23 -4.95 9.05 -5.32
CA SER A 23 -6.07 9.97 -5.54
C SER A 23 -5.71 11.24 -6.32
N GLY A 24 -4.51 11.30 -6.92
CA GLY A 24 -4.10 12.38 -7.80
C GLY A 24 -3.36 13.54 -7.12
N ARG A 25 -3.09 13.48 -5.81
CA ARG A 25 -2.44 14.59 -5.09
C ARG A 25 -0.94 14.67 -5.42
N GLY A 26 -0.43 15.91 -5.43
CA GLY A 26 0.99 16.20 -5.63
C GLY A 26 1.85 15.94 -4.39
N VAL A 27 3.16 15.75 -4.57
CA VAL A 27 4.09 15.41 -3.47
C VAL A 27 4.20 16.49 -2.39
N ARG A 28 4.15 17.77 -2.76
CA ARG A 28 4.29 18.91 -1.84
C ARG A 28 3.13 18.99 -0.83
N PRO A 29 1.84 19.03 -1.25
CA PRO A 29 0.73 19.06 -0.28
C PRO A 29 0.68 17.80 0.59
N ILE A 30 1.03 16.63 0.06
CA ILE A 30 1.12 15.39 0.86
C ILE A 30 2.19 15.53 1.97
N ALA A 31 3.37 16.04 1.63
CA ALA A 31 4.47 16.19 2.58
C ALA A 31 4.14 17.18 3.70
N VAL A 32 3.46 18.28 3.37
CA VAL A 32 2.98 19.27 4.35
C VAL A 32 1.99 18.63 5.32
N GLU A 33 0.98 17.92 4.81
CA GLU A 33 -0.04 17.28 5.65
C GLU A 33 0.56 16.22 6.59
N LEU A 34 1.53 15.44 6.11
CA LEU A 34 2.16 14.40 6.91
C LEU A 34 3.25 14.93 7.85
N GLY A 35 3.63 16.21 7.76
CA GLY A 35 4.74 16.78 8.53
C GLY A 35 6.07 16.09 8.22
N ARG A 36 6.35 15.81 6.94
CA ARG A 36 7.56 15.11 6.47
C ARG A 36 8.30 15.89 5.40
N PRO A 37 9.64 15.75 5.31
CA PRO A 37 10.40 16.38 4.23
C PRO A 37 9.89 15.93 2.85
N VAL A 38 9.76 16.88 1.92
CA VAL A 38 9.27 16.61 0.54
C VAL A 38 10.10 15.53 -0.16
N GLU A 39 11.43 15.55 0.01
CA GLU A 39 12.33 14.56 -0.59
C GLU A 39 12.13 13.15 -0.02
N THR A 40 11.78 13.05 1.27
CA THR A 40 11.45 11.78 1.91
C THR A 40 10.19 11.18 1.30
N VAL A 41 9.12 11.96 1.22
CA VAL A 41 7.86 11.53 0.60
C VAL A 41 8.08 11.18 -0.88
N ARG A 42 8.79 12.04 -1.63
CA ARG A 42 9.16 11.77 -3.03
C ARG A 42 9.90 10.44 -3.16
N GLY A 43 10.83 10.15 -2.26
CA GLY A 43 11.58 8.91 -2.22
C GLY A 43 10.71 7.67 -1.97
N TRP A 44 9.63 7.78 -1.21
CA TRP A 44 8.65 6.70 -1.03
C TRP A 44 7.82 6.50 -2.29
N LEU A 45 7.21 7.59 -2.80
CA LEU A 45 6.36 7.56 -3.98
C LEU A 45 7.12 7.01 -5.21
N ARG A 46 8.36 7.46 -5.43
CA ARG A 46 9.19 6.96 -6.53
C ARG A 46 9.47 5.47 -6.42
N ARG A 47 9.82 4.99 -5.21
CA ARG A 47 10.11 3.57 -5.00
C ARG A 47 8.88 2.70 -5.19
N PHE A 48 7.72 3.13 -4.70
CA PHE A 48 6.45 2.44 -4.92
C PHE A 48 6.03 2.45 -6.39
N GLY A 49 6.16 3.60 -7.08
CA GLY A 49 5.85 3.70 -8.50
C GLY A 49 6.70 2.77 -9.36
N GLY A 50 8.00 2.65 -9.07
CA GLY A 50 8.91 1.74 -9.79
C GLY A 50 8.63 0.24 -9.57
N ARG A 51 7.67 -0.13 -8.73
CA ARG A 51 7.27 -1.52 -8.44
C ARG A 51 5.76 -1.73 -8.51
N ALA A 52 5.02 -0.75 -9.05
CA ALA A 52 3.56 -0.73 -8.98
C ALA A 52 2.94 -2.02 -9.54
N GLU A 53 3.41 -2.50 -10.69
CA GLU A 53 2.94 -3.75 -11.30
C GLU A 53 3.16 -4.98 -10.41
N LEU A 54 4.35 -5.10 -9.79
CA LEU A 54 4.65 -6.20 -8.87
C LEU A 54 3.78 -6.14 -7.61
N VAL A 55 3.53 -4.93 -7.09
CA VAL A 55 2.62 -4.74 -5.95
C VAL A 55 1.20 -5.10 -6.35
N ARG A 56 0.70 -4.61 -7.49
CA ARG A 56 -0.63 -4.96 -8.01
C ARG A 56 -0.77 -6.47 -8.10
N ALA A 57 0.13 -7.15 -8.81
CA ALA A 57 0.08 -8.60 -8.98
C ALA A 57 0.08 -9.35 -7.64
N ARG A 58 1.02 -9.03 -6.73
CA ARG A 58 1.14 -9.72 -5.45
C ARG A 58 -0.10 -9.55 -4.56
N PHE A 59 -0.66 -8.34 -4.51
CA PHE A 59 -1.84 -8.08 -3.68
C PHE A 59 -3.14 -8.53 -4.35
N THR A 60 -3.22 -8.58 -5.67
CA THR A 60 -4.34 -9.24 -6.36
C THR A 60 -4.33 -10.76 -6.09
N VAL A 61 -3.17 -11.41 -6.12
CA VAL A 61 -3.06 -12.83 -5.72
C VAL A 61 -3.51 -13.00 -4.27
N LEU A 62 -3.02 -12.17 -3.35
CA LEU A 62 -3.46 -12.24 -1.95
C LEU A 62 -4.97 -12.03 -1.80
N LEU A 63 -5.56 -11.09 -2.54
CA LEU A 63 -7.01 -10.85 -2.55
C LEU A 63 -7.76 -12.12 -2.97
N VAL A 64 -7.34 -12.77 -4.05
CA VAL A 64 -7.94 -14.02 -4.55
C VAL A 64 -7.77 -15.16 -3.56
N ASP A 65 -6.58 -15.30 -2.97
CA ASP A 65 -6.27 -16.39 -2.02
C ASP A 65 -7.13 -16.31 -0.73
N VAL A 66 -7.47 -15.10 -0.28
CA VAL A 66 -8.24 -14.91 0.97
C VAL A 66 -9.73 -14.66 0.75
N GLY A 67 -10.13 -14.23 -0.46
CA GLY A 67 -11.51 -13.92 -0.79
C GLY A 67 -12.36 -15.18 -0.93
N VAL A 68 -13.54 -15.19 -0.30
CA VAL A 68 -14.53 -16.27 -0.49
C VAL A 68 -15.16 -16.19 -1.88
N ASP A 69 -15.42 -14.98 -2.36
CA ASP A 69 -15.86 -14.66 -3.72
C ASP A 69 -15.11 -13.39 -4.18
N PRO A 70 -13.88 -13.53 -4.71
CA PRO A 70 -12.99 -12.40 -4.92
C PRO A 70 -13.41 -11.57 -6.15
N VAL A 71 -13.76 -10.31 -5.90
CA VAL A 71 -13.97 -9.31 -6.96
C VAL A 71 -12.71 -8.45 -7.11
N PRO A 72 -12.01 -8.49 -8.26
CA PRO A 72 -10.89 -7.60 -8.51
C PRO A 72 -11.32 -6.13 -8.47
N PRO A 73 -10.49 -5.21 -7.94
CA PRO A 73 -10.78 -3.79 -8.02
C PRO A 73 -10.91 -3.33 -9.48
N ALA A 74 -11.80 -2.36 -9.72
CA ALA A 74 -11.88 -1.72 -11.03
C ALA A 74 -10.53 -1.05 -11.39
N PRO A 75 -10.16 -1.02 -12.69
CA PRO A 75 -8.93 -0.35 -13.11
C PRO A 75 -8.89 1.11 -12.68
N ALA A 76 -7.77 1.53 -12.12
CA ALA A 76 -7.48 2.92 -11.82
C ALA A 76 -6.89 3.63 -13.05
N ALA A 77 -6.80 4.96 -12.98
CA ALA A 77 -6.23 5.77 -14.07
C ALA A 77 -4.71 5.57 -14.26
N THR A 78 -4.01 4.92 -13.30
CA THR A 78 -2.56 4.72 -13.35
C THR A 78 -2.18 3.38 -12.69
N ALA A 79 -1.08 2.78 -13.13
CA ALA A 79 -0.50 1.59 -12.50
C ALA A 79 -0.22 1.80 -11.00
N PHE A 80 0.18 3.01 -10.60
CA PHE A 80 0.34 3.37 -9.19
C PHE A 80 -0.99 3.26 -8.43
N GLY A 81 -2.07 3.76 -9.03
CA GLY A 81 -3.42 3.64 -8.50
C GLY A 81 -3.88 2.19 -8.40
N ASP A 82 -3.62 1.37 -9.43
CA ASP A 82 -3.96 -0.05 -9.43
C ASP A 82 -3.26 -0.80 -8.30
N ALA A 83 -1.99 -0.49 -8.06
CA ALA A 83 -1.21 -1.08 -6.98
C ALA A 83 -1.79 -0.74 -5.59
N VAL A 84 -2.22 0.51 -5.40
CA VAL A 84 -2.90 0.92 -4.15
C VAL A 84 -4.27 0.27 -4.03
N ALA A 85 -5.04 0.19 -5.11
CA ALA A 85 -6.35 -0.47 -5.14
C ALA A 85 -6.24 -1.96 -4.81
N ALA A 86 -5.21 -2.66 -5.32
CA ALA A 86 -4.94 -4.05 -4.97
C ALA A 86 -4.64 -4.24 -3.48
N VAL A 87 -3.85 -3.35 -2.87
CA VAL A 87 -3.59 -3.38 -1.41
C VAL A 87 -4.88 -3.22 -0.61
N PHE A 88 -5.74 -2.27 -0.99
CA PHE A 88 -7.02 -2.08 -0.33
C PHE A 88 -7.97 -3.26 -0.55
N GLY A 89 -8.05 -3.80 -1.77
CA GLY A 89 -8.88 -4.95 -2.09
C GLY A 89 -8.49 -6.18 -1.27
N ALA A 90 -7.19 -6.48 -1.17
CA ALA A 90 -6.69 -7.56 -0.31
C ALA A 90 -7.03 -7.33 1.18
N SER A 91 -6.98 -6.07 1.64
CA SER A 91 -7.32 -5.73 3.02
C SER A 91 -8.80 -5.91 3.32
N VAL A 92 -9.67 -5.55 2.38
CA VAL A 92 -11.12 -5.77 2.49
C VAL A 92 -11.41 -7.27 2.46
N ALA A 93 -10.84 -8.01 1.51
CA ALA A 93 -11.04 -9.46 1.41
C ALA A 93 -10.62 -10.19 2.70
N ALA A 94 -9.45 -9.85 3.26
CA ALA A 94 -8.98 -10.42 4.52
C ALA A 94 -9.92 -10.06 5.70
N ALA A 95 -10.33 -8.79 5.81
CA ALA A 95 -11.23 -8.35 6.88
C ALA A 95 -12.62 -9.01 6.78
N SER A 96 -13.13 -9.22 5.57
CA SER A 96 -14.39 -9.93 5.33
C SER A 96 -14.28 -11.42 5.64
N ARG A 97 -13.13 -12.05 5.37
CA ARG A 97 -12.91 -13.48 5.66
C ARG A 97 -12.82 -13.77 7.15
N TRP A 98 -12.22 -12.86 7.92
CA TRP A 98 -11.97 -13.02 9.36
C TRP A 98 -12.49 -11.81 10.16
N PRO A 99 -13.83 -11.62 10.27
CA PRO A 99 -14.41 -10.44 10.91
C PRO A 99 -14.07 -10.32 12.41
N ASP A 100 -13.81 -11.45 13.07
CA ASP A 100 -13.60 -11.50 14.53
C ASP A 100 -12.11 -11.39 14.94
N VAL A 101 -11.17 -11.31 13.98
CA VAL A 101 -9.72 -11.28 14.23
C VAL A 101 -9.20 -9.84 14.46
N GLY A 102 -10.11 -8.88 14.64
CA GLY A 102 -9.80 -7.48 14.93
C GLY A 102 -9.53 -6.62 13.69
N LYS A 103 -9.38 -5.31 13.90
CA LYS A 103 -9.22 -4.33 12.80
C LYS A 103 -7.74 -4.01 12.57
N VAL A 104 -7.26 -4.28 11.35
CA VAL A 104 -5.91 -3.95 10.90
C VAL A 104 -6.00 -2.94 9.76
N SER A 105 -5.19 -1.88 9.80
CA SER A 105 -5.16 -0.92 8.68
C SER A 105 -4.54 -1.59 7.44
N PRO A 106 -4.97 -1.23 6.22
CA PRO A 106 -4.46 -1.83 4.99
C PRO A 106 -2.94 -1.79 4.88
N TRP A 107 -2.31 -0.75 5.42
CA TRP A 107 -0.87 -0.54 5.37
C TRP A 107 -0.09 -1.40 6.38
N ARG A 108 -0.69 -1.73 7.53
CA ARG A 108 -0.10 -2.72 8.44
C ARG A 108 -0.17 -4.11 7.83
N MET A 109 -1.30 -4.48 7.22
CA MET A 109 -1.42 -5.72 6.48
C MET A 109 -0.41 -5.77 5.32
N ALA A 110 -0.30 -4.69 4.53
CA ALA A 110 0.67 -4.63 3.43
C ALA A 110 2.11 -4.74 3.91
N CYS A 111 2.44 -4.14 5.05
CA CYS A 111 3.73 -4.31 5.70
C CYS A 111 3.97 -5.79 6.07
N ALA A 112 3.01 -6.47 6.69
CA ALA A 112 3.13 -7.87 7.07
C ALA A 112 3.23 -8.80 5.85
N ALA A 113 2.32 -8.66 4.88
CA ALA A 113 2.26 -9.45 3.65
C ALA A 113 3.51 -9.27 2.76
N SER A 114 4.24 -8.16 2.93
CA SER A 114 5.50 -7.90 2.24
C SER A 114 6.76 -8.23 3.04
N GLY A 115 6.64 -8.74 4.28
CA GLY A 115 7.79 -8.88 5.18
C GLY A 115 8.50 -7.53 5.44
N GLY A 116 7.76 -6.42 5.36
CA GLY A 116 8.27 -5.05 5.46
C GLY A 116 8.98 -4.54 4.20
N ARG A 117 9.02 -5.30 3.10
CA ARG A 117 9.83 -4.98 1.91
C ARG A 117 9.11 -4.16 0.86
N LEU A 118 7.88 -3.70 1.12
CA LEU A 118 7.08 -2.95 0.16
C LEU A 118 7.82 -1.77 -0.51
N LEU A 119 8.81 -1.14 0.16
CA LEU A 119 9.68 -0.10 -0.44
C LEU A 119 11.19 -0.46 -0.50
N ALA A 120 11.56 -1.70 -0.23
CA ALA A 120 12.94 -2.20 -0.27
C ALA A 120 13.36 -2.63 -1.69
N PRO A 121 14.66 -2.58 -2.05
CA PRO A 121 15.13 -3.09 -3.35
C PRO A 121 14.88 -4.58 -3.54
N SER A 122 14.92 -5.34 -2.45
CA SER A 122 14.69 -6.79 -2.41
C SER A 122 13.21 -7.18 -2.43
N TRP A 123 12.33 -6.32 -2.95
CA TRP A 123 10.91 -6.66 -3.18
C TRP A 123 10.80 -7.48 -4.46
N PRO A 124 9.98 -8.55 -4.54
CA PRO A 124 9.05 -9.05 -3.50
C PRO A 124 9.69 -9.63 -2.23
#